data_AF-A0A8R7VAV8-F1
#
_entry.id   AF-A0A8R7VAV8-F1
#
_cell.length_a   1.000
_cell.length_b   1.000
_cell.length_c   1.000
_cell.angle_alpha   90.00
_cell.angle_beta   90.00
_cell.angle_gamma   90.00
#
_symmetry.space_group_name_H-M   'P 1'
#
loop_
_entity.id
_entity.type
_entity.pdbx_description
1 polymer ?
#
loop_
_entity_poly.entity_id
_entity_poly.type
_entity_poly.pdbx_seq_one_letter_code
_entity_poly.pdbx_strand_id
1 'polypeptide(L)'
;MEKVKSLLLLLATLVATITYHAGLDPPGGVWSRDGQRQQNRYKAGDPILSVMNPSRYMVFFYCNSTAFVASLVVILMVRARGLIRRHTLEVAMLLCLLGLIGAYAAGSCRDMFTTVKLLALPAATLVYVVIHVVFFTLDHKEMSYEDNRKLEKRRKRLLLLAILVATITYQAGLTPQGGFWTEGHRAGDPIMADTYGMRYQAFFYCNSTSFMVSITLIILLVNPNLYKPGIRCYALYVCMVIALFGLMGAYLSGTIPDPQTSMYVFVLVAVEITLIAITAMALLVLLIFGEANGEDDSNSSRPGPAGDRAMRRQHKSGNSARRKYMMVLAILAASVTYQAAIKPPGGDQAGNAVMRLNNPARYSAFFYCNSTSFVASVVVIVLLLQESLQNNILLLYAMNTAIVLDLLGLLGAYAVGSSRDWKATGYVIALFAAVLAYIAIHLVLWFLGRR
;
A
#
# COMPACT_ATOMS: atom_id res chain seq x y z
N MET A 1 20.39 13.93 7.61
CA MET A 1 20.64 12.59 8.19
C MET A 1 19.44 12.05 8.96
N GLU A 2 18.91 12.73 9.98
CA GLU A 2 17.78 12.21 10.79
C GLU A 2 16.50 11.88 10.00
N LYS A 3 16.16 12.73 9.02
CA LYS A 3 15.00 12.52 8.14
C LYS A 3 15.11 11.31 7.21
N VAL A 4 16.33 10.90 6.86
CA VAL A 4 16.60 9.70 6.08
C VAL A 4 16.55 8.49 7.01
N LYS A 5 17.18 8.59 8.18
CA LYS A 5 17.11 7.57 9.24
C LYS A 5 15.67 7.15 9.57
N SER A 6 14.74 8.10 9.71
CA SER A 6 13.33 7.76 9.99
C SER A 6 12.66 6.93 8.89
N LEU A 7 12.98 7.19 7.63
CA LEU A 7 12.42 6.45 6.49
C LEU A 7 13.04 5.06 6.36
N LEU A 8 14.35 4.96 6.56
CA LEU A 8 15.05 3.68 6.52
C LEU A 8 14.63 2.79 7.68
N LEU A 9 14.41 3.37 8.87
CA LEU A 9 13.83 2.67 9.99
C LEU A 9 12.43 2.15 9.67
N LEU A 10 11.57 2.98 9.07
CA LEU A 10 10.23 2.56 8.66
C LEU A 10 10.27 1.39 7.66
N LEU A 11 11.08 1.51 6.61
CA LEU A 11 11.28 0.45 5.63
C LEU A 11 11.73 -0.83 6.33
N ALA A 12 12.78 -0.76 7.13
CA ALA A 12 13.35 -1.94 7.79
C ALA A 12 12.36 -2.58 8.77
N THR A 13 11.62 -1.80 9.56
CA THR A 13 10.55 -2.33 10.42
C THR A 13 9.49 -3.05 9.60
N LEU A 14 9.07 -2.49 8.46
CA LEU A 14 8.06 -3.12 7.61
C LEU A 14 8.58 -4.39 6.94
N VAL A 15 9.83 -4.41 6.45
CA VAL A 15 10.48 -5.62 5.95
C VAL A 15 10.53 -6.69 7.04
N ALA A 16 10.94 -6.34 8.26
CA ALA A 16 10.97 -7.26 9.38
C ALA A 16 9.59 -7.87 9.64
N THR A 17 8.53 -7.05 9.68
CA THR A 17 7.17 -7.51 9.94
C THR A 17 6.66 -8.46 8.85
N ILE A 18 6.80 -8.11 7.57
CA ILE A 18 6.26 -8.93 6.48
C ILE A 18 7.04 -10.24 6.31
N THR A 19 8.36 -10.22 6.50
CA THR A 19 9.21 -11.42 6.40
C THR A 19 9.02 -12.33 7.60
N TYR A 20 8.80 -11.78 8.79
CA TYR A 20 8.40 -12.54 9.97
C TYR A 20 7.07 -13.26 9.74
N HIS A 21 6.05 -12.54 9.27
CA HIS A 21 4.76 -13.14 8.96
C HIS A 21 4.87 -14.23 7.89
N ALA A 22 5.58 -13.96 6.78
CA ALA A 22 5.79 -14.94 5.71
C ALA A 22 6.61 -16.18 6.17
N GLY A 23 7.49 -16.00 7.17
CA GLY A 23 8.23 -17.13 7.75
C GLY A 23 7.35 -18.07 8.58
N LEU A 24 6.31 -17.53 9.24
CA LEU A 24 5.37 -18.29 10.06
C LEU A 24 4.18 -18.85 9.26
N ASP A 25 3.83 -18.20 8.15
CA ASP A 25 2.78 -18.63 7.21
C ASP A 25 3.43 -18.81 5.82
N PRO A 26 4.16 -19.92 5.60
CA PRO A 26 4.97 -20.11 4.39
C PRO A 26 4.08 -20.22 3.14
N PRO A 27 4.60 -19.83 1.96
CA PRO A 27 3.89 -20.01 0.71
C PRO A 27 3.56 -21.49 0.51
N GLY A 28 2.34 -21.77 0.04
CA GLY A 28 1.80 -23.12 -0.03
C GLY A 28 1.06 -23.56 1.24
N GLY A 29 1.19 -22.83 2.35
CA GLY A 29 0.62 -23.22 3.64
C GLY A 29 1.39 -24.36 4.32
N VAL A 30 0.78 -24.91 5.38
CA VAL A 30 1.30 -26.04 6.16
C VAL A 30 0.33 -27.21 6.12
N TRP A 31 0.85 -28.43 6.27
CA TRP A 31 0.01 -29.63 6.36
C TRP A 31 -0.83 -29.61 7.63
N SER A 32 -2.13 -29.92 7.54
CA SER A 32 -3.02 -29.97 8.72
C SER A 32 -3.01 -31.31 9.44
N ARG A 33 -2.51 -32.37 8.80
CA ARG A 33 -2.50 -33.75 9.32
C ARG A 33 -1.22 -34.46 8.86
N ASP A 34 -0.83 -35.46 9.64
CA ASP A 34 0.26 -36.37 9.28
C ASP A 34 -0.12 -37.20 8.06
N GLY A 35 0.86 -37.49 7.22
CA GLY A 35 0.64 -38.28 6.03
C GLY A 35 1.92 -38.75 5.38
N GLN A 36 1.77 -39.44 4.26
CA GLN A 36 2.89 -39.92 3.48
C GLN A 36 2.60 -39.73 2.01
N ARG A 37 3.54 -39.14 1.29
CA ARG A 37 3.46 -38.95 -0.17
C ARG A 37 4.70 -39.55 -0.80
N GLN A 38 4.49 -40.54 -1.66
CA GLN A 38 5.57 -41.40 -2.18
C GLN A 38 6.38 -41.99 -1.00
N GLN A 39 7.70 -41.78 -0.98
CA GLN A 39 8.60 -42.26 0.09
C GLN A 39 8.79 -41.25 1.24
N ASN A 40 8.31 -40.01 1.10
CA ASN A 40 8.49 -38.98 2.12
C ASN A 40 7.27 -38.90 3.05
N ARG A 41 7.52 -39.10 4.34
CA ARG A 41 6.54 -38.87 5.41
C ARG A 41 6.57 -37.38 5.78
N TYR A 42 5.41 -36.79 5.95
CA TYR A 42 5.25 -35.41 6.40
C TYR A 42 4.33 -35.38 7.63
N LYS A 43 4.52 -34.37 8.47
CA LYS A 43 3.77 -34.17 9.70
C LYS A 43 2.89 -32.92 9.61
N ALA A 44 1.85 -32.89 10.42
CA ALA A 44 1.08 -31.68 10.64
C ALA A 44 2.02 -30.53 11.07
N GLY A 45 1.90 -29.38 10.40
CA GLY A 45 2.78 -28.22 10.57
C GLY A 45 3.93 -28.13 9.57
N ASP A 46 4.27 -29.21 8.85
CA ASP A 46 5.33 -29.14 7.83
C ASP A 46 4.90 -28.20 6.68
N PRO A 47 5.78 -27.31 6.20
CA PRO A 47 5.48 -26.45 5.05
C PRO A 47 5.21 -27.26 3.79
N ILE A 48 4.07 -27.05 3.13
CA ILE A 48 3.69 -27.85 1.95
C ILE A 48 4.68 -27.67 0.81
N LEU A 49 5.16 -26.44 0.58
CA LEU A 49 6.16 -26.16 -0.45
C LEU A 49 7.47 -26.91 -0.21
N SER A 50 7.85 -27.20 1.04
CA SER A 50 9.07 -27.95 1.36
C SER A 50 9.00 -29.39 0.85
N VAL A 51 7.82 -30.02 0.90
CA VAL A 51 7.59 -31.39 0.43
C VAL A 51 7.40 -31.42 -1.08
N MET A 52 6.68 -30.44 -1.62
CA MET A 52 6.28 -30.41 -3.04
C MET A 52 7.39 -29.88 -3.96
N ASN A 53 8.19 -28.92 -3.50
CA ASN A 53 9.32 -28.37 -4.22
C ASN A 53 10.42 -27.90 -3.25
N PRO A 54 11.27 -28.83 -2.77
CA PRO A 54 12.31 -28.54 -1.78
C PRO A 54 13.24 -27.40 -2.20
N SER A 55 13.62 -27.35 -3.48
CA SER A 55 14.51 -26.32 -4.01
C SER A 55 13.89 -24.92 -3.93
N ARG A 56 12.63 -24.75 -4.32
CA ARG A 56 11.93 -23.46 -4.19
C ARG A 56 11.75 -23.06 -2.73
N TYR A 57 11.39 -24.00 -1.87
CA TYR A 57 11.27 -23.75 -0.44
C TYR A 57 12.59 -23.27 0.16
N MET A 58 13.73 -23.89 -0.21
CA MET A 58 15.05 -23.45 0.26
C MET A 58 15.37 -22.02 -0.19
N VAL A 59 15.11 -21.68 -1.46
CA VAL A 59 15.31 -20.30 -1.95
C VAL A 59 14.41 -19.33 -1.18
N PHE A 60 13.12 -19.64 -1.03
CA PHE A 60 12.21 -18.82 -0.24
C PHE A 60 12.71 -18.62 1.20
N PHE A 61 13.05 -19.71 1.89
CA PHE A 61 13.46 -19.71 3.29
C PHE A 61 14.72 -18.86 3.51
N TYR A 62 15.77 -19.08 2.70
CA TYR A 62 17.02 -18.33 2.84
C TYR A 62 16.87 -16.87 2.43
N CYS A 63 16.16 -16.57 1.34
CA CYS A 63 15.94 -15.19 0.91
C CYS A 63 15.08 -14.41 1.92
N ASN A 64 13.99 -15.01 2.43
CA ASN A 64 13.11 -14.39 3.42
C ASN A 64 13.85 -14.18 4.75
N SER A 65 14.60 -15.18 5.22
CA SER A 65 15.40 -15.09 6.45
C SER A 65 16.52 -14.05 6.32
N THR A 66 17.17 -13.97 5.16
CA THR A 66 18.18 -12.94 4.89
C THR A 66 17.56 -11.55 4.95
N ALA A 67 16.39 -11.34 4.33
CA ALA A 67 15.68 -10.07 4.40
C ALA A 67 15.26 -9.70 5.83
N PHE A 68 14.78 -10.67 6.61
CA PHE A 68 14.45 -10.48 8.02
C PHE A 68 15.68 -10.05 8.83
N VAL A 69 16.76 -10.84 8.81
CA VAL A 69 17.98 -10.56 9.57
C VAL A 69 18.62 -9.24 9.14
N ALA A 70 18.73 -8.99 7.83
CA ALA A 70 19.28 -7.75 7.31
C ALA A 70 18.43 -6.53 7.76
N SER A 71 17.10 -6.67 7.84
CA SER A 71 16.23 -5.59 8.32
C SER A 71 16.44 -5.29 9.81
N LEU A 72 16.67 -6.30 10.64
CA LEU A 72 17.03 -6.11 12.05
C LEU A 72 18.39 -5.41 12.19
N VAL A 73 19.38 -5.81 11.39
CA VAL A 73 20.69 -5.14 11.33
C VAL A 73 20.52 -3.67 10.95
N VAL A 74 19.71 -3.36 9.95
CA VAL A 74 19.40 -1.97 9.55
C VAL A 74 18.74 -1.20 10.70
N ILE A 75 17.77 -1.77 11.41
CA ILE A 75 17.12 -1.14 12.57
C ILE A 75 18.16 -0.80 13.65
N LEU A 76 19.02 -1.77 14.01
CA LEU A 76 20.06 -1.60 15.02
C LEU A 76 21.09 -0.54 14.59
N MET A 77 21.56 -0.61 13.34
CA MET A 77 22.50 0.37 12.78
C MET A 77 21.92 1.78 12.78
N VAL A 78 20.66 1.95 12.40
CA VAL A 78 20.01 3.28 12.36
C VAL A 78 19.84 3.87 13.76
N ARG A 79 19.61 3.02 14.78
CA ARG A 79 19.49 3.41 16.20
C ARG A 79 20.85 3.71 16.84
N ALA A 80 21.89 2.94 16.54
CA ALA A 80 23.21 3.07 17.14
C ALA A 80 23.97 4.28 16.55
N ARG A 81 24.37 5.24 17.40
CA ARG A 81 25.05 6.48 16.95
C ARG A 81 26.45 6.24 16.35
N GLY A 82 27.10 5.10 16.61
CA GLY A 82 28.47 4.79 16.18
C GLY A 82 28.64 3.82 15.00
N LEU A 83 27.58 3.16 14.52
CA LEU A 83 27.67 2.09 13.50
C LEU A 83 27.30 2.54 12.07
N ILE A 84 26.99 3.83 11.88
CA ILE A 84 26.42 4.33 10.62
C ILE A 84 27.51 4.73 9.64
N ARG A 85 28.10 3.75 8.96
CA ARG A 85 28.74 3.99 7.66
C ARG A 85 27.66 3.96 6.57
N ARG A 86 27.56 5.03 5.77
CA ARG A 86 26.54 5.16 4.72
C ARG A 86 26.53 3.96 3.77
N HIS A 87 27.71 3.52 3.32
CA HIS A 87 27.85 2.37 2.43
C HIS A 87 27.35 1.07 3.05
N THR A 88 27.67 0.78 4.32
CA THR A 88 27.22 -0.44 4.98
C THR A 88 25.70 -0.47 5.12
N LEU A 89 25.07 0.68 5.41
CA LEU A 89 23.62 0.81 5.50
C LEU A 89 22.94 0.60 4.14
N GLU A 90 23.51 1.19 3.08
CA GLU A 90 23.02 1.02 1.69
C GLU A 90 23.11 -0.43 1.23
N VAL A 91 24.24 -1.10 1.50
CA VAL A 91 24.43 -2.53 1.17
C VAL A 91 23.45 -3.40 1.96
N ALA A 92 23.26 -3.15 3.25
CA ALA A 92 22.32 -3.91 4.07
C ALA A 92 20.86 -3.75 3.57
N MET A 93 20.47 -2.55 3.15
CA MET A 93 19.14 -2.32 2.55
C MET A 93 18.99 -2.97 1.18
N LEU A 94 20.03 -2.92 0.33
CA LEU A 94 20.01 -3.61 -0.96
C LEU A 94 19.83 -5.11 -0.74
N LEU A 95 20.56 -5.68 0.21
CA LEU A 95 20.44 -7.08 0.60
C LEU A 95 19.02 -7.42 1.11
N CYS A 96 18.40 -6.53 1.90
CA CYS A 96 16.99 -6.68 2.31
C CYS A 96 16.05 -6.79 1.12
N LEU A 97 16.17 -5.86 0.16
CA LEU A 97 15.26 -5.77 -0.99
C LEU A 97 15.49 -6.93 -1.97
N LEU A 98 16.74 -7.36 -2.17
CA LEU A 98 17.06 -8.55 -2.97
C LEU A 98 16.52 -9.83 -2.32
N GLY A 99 16.63 -9.95 -1.00
CA GLY A 99 16.01 -11.05 -0.24
C GLY A 99 14.49 -11.07 -0.41
N LEU A 100 13.82 -9.93 -0.37
CA LEU A 100 12.38 -9.84 -0.64
C LEU A 100 12.03 -10.25 -2.07
N ILE A 101 12.78 -9.81 -3.09
CA ILE A 101 12.57 -10.21 -4.48
C ILE A 101 12.72 -11.73 -4.64
N GLY A 102 13.78 -12.32 -4.07
CA GLY A 102 14.04 -13.75 -4.14
C GLY A 102 12.96 -14.58 -3.43
N ALA A 103 12.57 -14.16 -2.22
CA ALA A 103 11.50 -14.80 -1.46
C ALA A 103 10.16 -14.73 -2.20
N TYR A 104 9.81 -13.55 -2.71
CA TYR A 104 8.57 -13.36 -3.47
C TYR A 104 8.56 -14.20 -4.74
N ALA A 105 9.65 -14.21 -5.51
CA ALA A 105 9.75 -15.00 -6.74
C ALA A 105 9.64 -16.52 -6.46
N ALA A 106 10.34 -17.01 -5.43
CA ALA A 106 10.32 -18.42 -5.06
C ALA A 106 8.97 -18.88 -4.49
N GLY A 107 8.32 -18.01 -3.69
CA GLY A 107 7.07 -18.34 -3.00
C GLY A 107 5.81 -18.14 -3.84
N SER A 108 5.78 -17.16 -4.76
CA SER A 108 4.58 -16.85 -5.56
C SER A 108 4.56 -17.51 -6.94
N CYS A 109 5.72 -17.78 -7.55
CA CYS A 109 5.79 -18.37 -8.89
C CYS A 109 5.72 -19.89 -8.84
N ARG A 110 5.02 -20.50 -9.80
CA ARG A 110 4.93 -21.96 -9.93
C ARG A 110 5.94 -22.56 -10.90
N ASP A 111 6.21 -21.84 -11.99
CA ASP A 111 7.07 -22.30 -13.08
C ASP A 111 8.33 -21.46 -13.22
N MET A 112 9.36 -22.02 -13.85
CA MET A 112 10.61 -21.32 -14.08
C MET A 112 10.41 -20.11 -14.99
N PHE A 113 9.55 -20.23 -16.00
CA PHE A 113 9.26 -19.16 -16.95
C PHE A 113 8.62 -17.93 -16.30
N THR A 114 7.62 -18.14 -15.43
CA THR A 114 6.99 -17.05 -14.68
C THR A 114 7.97 -16.41 -13.70
N THR A 115 8.83 -17.22 -13.07
CA THR A 115 9.92 -16.74 -12.21
C THR A 115 10.88 -15.82 -12.98
N VAL A 116 11.33 -16.22 -14.18
CA VAL A 116 12.24 -15.43 -15.01
C VAL A 116 11.59 -14.12 -15.45
N LYS A 117 10.35 -14.15 -15.95
CA LYS A 117 9.60 -12.94 -16.32
C LYS A 117 9.50 -11.96 -15.16
N LEU A 118 9.22 -12.48 -13.98
CA LEU A 118 9.03 -11.71 -12.77
C LEU A 118 10.33 -11.07 -12.27
N LEU A 119 11.45 -11.80 -12.35
CA LEU A 119 12.78 -11.26 -12.04
C LEU A 119 13.28 -10.25 -13.10
N ALA A 120 12.78 -10.31 -14.33
CA ALA A 120 13.11 -9.35 -15.38
C ALA A 120 12.41 -7.97 -15.20
N LEU A 121 11.25 -7.92 -14.52
CA LEU A 121 10.46 -6.69 -14.35
C LEU A 121 11.21 -5.56 -13.60
N PRO A 122 11.91 -5.80 -12.48
CA PRO A 122 12.73 -4.77 -11.84
C PRO A 122 13.82 -4.22 -12.77
N ALA A 123 14.50 -5.10 -13.51
CA ALA A 123 15.53 -4.70 -14.45
C ALA A 123 14.97 -3.81 -15.57
N ALA A 124 13.84 -4.21 -16.18
CA ALA A 124 13.15 -3.41 -17.19
C ALA A 124 12.71 -2.04 -16.64
N THR A 125 12.18 -1.99 -15.41
CA THR A 125 11.77 -0.75 -14.76
C THR A 125 12.96 0.17 -14.49
N LEU A 126 14.10 -0.39 -14.03
CA LEU A 126 15.33 0.37 -13.84
C LEU A 126 15.84 0.96 -15.16
N VAL A 127 15.87 0.17 -16.23
CA VAL A 127 16.28 0.63 -17.57
C VAL A 127 15.40 1.78 -18.05
N TYR A 128 14.07 1.65 -17.94
CA TYR A 128 13.12 2.73 -18.27
C TYR A 128 13.44 4.03 -17.53
N VAL A 129 13.63 3.97 -16.21
CA VAL A 129 13.92 5.16 -15.40
C VAL A 129 15.27 5.76 -15.77
N VAL A 130 16.30 4.94 -15.98
CA VAL A 130 17.64 5.41 -16.36
C VAL A 130 17.59 6.14 -17.71
N ILE A 131 16.89 5.59 -18.71
CA ILE A 131 16.72 6.24 -20.02
C ILE A 131 16.04 7.62 -19.86
N HIS A 132 14.92 7.68 -19.13
CA HIS A 132 14.22 8.94 -18.88
C HIS A 132 15.07 9.96 -18.09
N VAL A 133 15.86 9.48 -17.12
CA VAL A 133 16.77 10.32 -16.35
C VAL A 133 17.87 10.88 -17.25
N VAL A 134 18.54 10.04 -18.04
CA VAL A 134 19.63 10.45 -18.94
C VAL A 134 19.15 11.50 -19.93
N PHE A 135 18.01 11.24 -20.60
CA PHE A 135 17.43 12.17 -21.56
C PHE A 135 17.10 13.54 -20.94
N PHE A 136 16.56 13.54 -19.71
CA PHE A 136 16.22 14.78 -19.01
C PHE A 136 17.45 15.49 -18.40
N THR A 137 18.49 14.77 -17.98
CA THR A 137 19.71 15.36 -17.39
C THR A 137 20.56 16.14 -18.40
N LEU A 138 20.30 15.99 -19.70
CA LEU A 138 20.89 16.82 -20.75
C LEU A 138 20.46 18.29 -20.65
N ASP A 139 19.34 18.59 -19.97
CA ASP A 139 18.86 19.95 -19.73
C ASP A 139 19.27 20.45 -18.33
N HIS A 140 20.45 21.08 -18.26
CA HIS A 140 21.06 21.52 -17.00
C HIS A 140 20.41 22.81 -16.47
N LYS A 141 19.53 22.67 -15.47
CA LYS A 141 19.04 23.79 -14.66
C LYS A 141 19.56 23.71 -13.23
N GLU A 142 20.26 24.75 -12.78
CA GLU A 142 20.71 24.88 -11.41
C GLU A 142 19.52 24.92 -10.44
N MET A 143 19.69 24.28 -9.27
CA MET A 143 18.58 23.98 -8.37
C MET A 143 18.63 24.86 -7.11
N SER A 144 17.57 25.65 -6.90
CA SER A 144 17.42 26.45 -5.68
C SER A 144 17.27 25.58 -4.42
N TYR A 145 17.63 26.13 -3.25
CA TYR A 145 17.42 25.49 -1.95
C TYR A 145 15.95 25.12 -1.71
N GLU A 146 15.02 25.98 -2.14
CA GLU A 146 13.58 25.76 -1.98
C GLU A 146 13.09 24.57 -2.82
N ASP A 147 13.66 24.36 -4.01
CA ASP A 147 13.32 23.23 -4.88
C ASP A 147 13.87 21.91 -4.34
N ASN A 148 15.09 21.90 -3.82
CA ASN A 148 15.63 20.75 -3.09
C ASN A 148 14.72 20.36 -1.90
N ARG A 149 14.21 21.36 -1.16
CA ARG A 149 13.28 21.12 -0.05
C ARG A 149 11.95 20.52 -0.52
N LYS A 150 11.41 20.95 -1.65
CA LYS A 150 10.19 20.38 -2.26
C LYS A 150 10.44 18.94 -2.73
N LEU A 151 11.56 18.67 -3.40
CA LEU A 151 11.92 17.32 -3.86
C LEU A 151 12.05 16.33 -2.69
N GLU A 152 12.67 16.74 -1.58
CA GLU A 152 12.79 15.88 -0.40
C GLU A 152 11.41 15.53 0.22
N LYS A 153 10.44 16.46 0.16
CA LYS A 153 9.05 16.16 0.58
C LYS A 153 8.36 15.18 -0.36
N ARG A 154 8.54 15.36 -1.67
CA ARG A 154 7.98 14.46 -2.71
C ARG A 154 8.56 13.04 -2.58
N ARG A 155 9.88 12.95 -2.44
CA ARG A 155 10.62 11.71 -2.17
C ARG A 155 10.03 10.94 -0.99
N LYS A 156 9.79 11.62 0.14
CA LYS A 156 9.21 11.00 1.34
C LYS A 156 7.85 10.38 1.10
N ARG A 157 6.97 11.09 0.39
CA ARG A 157 5.63 10.60 0.08
C ARG A 157 5.68 9.39 -0.85
N LEU A 158 6.46 9.48 -1.93
CA LEU A 158 6.66 8.37 -2.87
C LEU A 158 7.26 7.15 -2.17
N LEU A 159 8.25 7.35 -1.30
CA LEU A 159 8.89 6.24 -0.59
C LEU A 159 7.92 5.56 0.37
N LEU A 160 7.18 6.35 1.17
CA LEU A 160 6.17 5.82 2.06
C LEU A 160 5.12 4.98 1.30
N LEU A 161 4.73 5.45 0.12
CA LEU A 161 3.73 4.78 -0.69
C LEU A 161 4.28 3.52 -1.38
N ALA A 162 5.48 3.58 -1.93
CA ALA A 162 6.15 2.41 -2.50
C ALA A 162 6.37 1.33 -1.44
N ILE A 163 6.71 1.71 -0.20
CA ILE A 163 6.81 0.77 0.91
C ILE A 163 5.45 0.12 1.20
N LEU A 164 4.37 0.90 1.30
CA LEU A 164 3.02 0.35 1.49
C LEU A 164 2.68 -0.66 0.40
N VAL A 165 2.79 -0.25 -0.86
CA VAL A 165 2.41 -1.11 -1.99
C VAL A 165 3.26 -2.38 -2.00
N ALA A 166 4.56 -2.29 -1.78
CA ALA A 166 5.44 -3.45 -1.65
C ALA A 166 5.02 -4.38 -0.49
N THR A 167 4.65 -3.83 0.67
CA THR A 167 4.23 -4.65 1.82
C THR A 167 2.92 -5.40 1.56
N ILE A 168 1.92 -4.72 0.99
CA ILE A 168 0.62 -5.33 0.68
C ILE A 168 0.81 -6.43 -0.38
N THR A 169 1.50 -6.10 -1.47
CA THR A 169 1.68 -7.03 -2.58
C THR A 169 2.58 -8.22 -2.24
N TYR A 170 3.58 -8.04 -1.36
CA TYR A 170 4.40 -9.14 -0.86
C TYR A 170 3.55 -10.18 -0.13
N GLN A 171 2.73 -9.74 0.83
CA GLN A 171 1.84 -10.63 1.58
C GLN A 171 0.80 -11.28 0.66
N ALA A 172 0.18 -10.48 -0.21
CA ALA A 172 -0.83 -10.94 -1.15
C ALA A 172 -0.33 -12.02 -2.10
N GLY A 173 0.90 -11.87 -2.62
CA GLY A 173 1.45 -12.83 -3.58
C GLY A 173 1.91 -14.13 -2.94
N LEU A 174 2.33 -14.11 -1.67
CA LEU A 174 2.70 -15.32 -0.92
C LEU A 174 1.50 -16.06 -0.35
N THR A 175 0.40 -15.38 -0.09
CA THR A 175 -0.86 -15.99 0.36
C THR A 175 -2.02 -15.45 -0.49
N PRO A 176 -2.19 -15.96 -1.72
CA PRO A 176 -3.32 -15.57 -2.56
C PRO A 176 -4.66 -15.94 -1.91
N GLN A 177 -5.73 -15.27 -2.32
CA GLN A 177 -7.08 -15.55 -1.83
C GLN A 177 -7.48 -17.00 -2.10
N GLY A 178 -8.26 -17.59 -1.20
CA GLY A 178 -8.51 -19.03 -1.19
C GLY A 178 -7.47 -19.84 -0.45
N GLY A 179 -6.27 -19.27 -0.24
CA GLY A 179 -5.14 -20.05 0.27
C GLY A 179 -4.74 -21.14 -0.72
N PHE A 180 -4.36 -22.29 -0.19
CA PHE A 180 -3.72 -23.37 -0.93
C PHE A 180 -4.46 -24.67 -0.73
N TRP A 181 -4.48 -25.52 -1.77
CA TRP A 181 -4.97 -26.88 -1.63
C TRP A 181 -4.10 -27.68 -0.66
N THR A 182 -4.75 -28.39 0.27
CA THR A 182 -4.09 -29.35 1.17
C THR A 182 -4.33 -30.78 0.71
N GLU A 183 -5.55 -31.15 0.31
CA GLU A 183 -5.94 -32.49 -0.13
C GLU A 183 -6.81 -32.43 -1.40
N GLY A 184 -6.98 -33.57 -2.09
CA GLY A 184 -7.83 -33.73 -3.27
C GLY A 184 -7.26 -33.20 -4.60
N HIS A 185 -6.49 -32.12 -4.54
CA HIS A 185 -5.77 -31.54 -5.69
C HIS A 185 -4.25 -31.56 -5.44
N ARG A 186 -3.46 -30.96 -6.34
CA ARG A 186 -2.02 -30.83 -6.12
C ARG A 186 -1.76 -29.90 -4.94
N ALA A 187 -1.43 -30.49 -3.79
CA ALA A 187 -1.17 -29.74 -2.57
C ALA A 187 -0.15 -28.60 -2.78
N GLY A 188 -0.42 -27.45 -2.16
CA GLY A 188 0.40 -26.23 -2.28
C GLY A 188 0.07 -25.38 -3.50
N ASP A 189 -0.83 -25.82 -4.39
CA ASP A 189 -1.36 -24.96 -5.45
C ASP A 189 -2.44 -24.01 -4.89
N PRO A 190 -2.33 -22.69 -5.14
CA PRO A 190 -3.40 -21.74 -4.87
C PRO A 190 -4.75 -22.18 -5.43
N ILE A 191 -5.77 -22.19 -4.57
CA ILE A 191 -7.11 -22.66 -4.91
C ILE A 191 -7.72 -21.83 -6.03
N MET A 192 -7.55 -20.50 -5.96
CA MET A 192 -8.03 -19.56 -6.97
C MET A 192 -7.51 -19.87 -8.38
N ALA A 193 -6.31 -20.44 -8.53
CA ALA A 193 -5.77 -20.75 -9.86
C ALA A 193 -6.48 -21.93 -10.53
N ASP A 194 -6.92 -22.88 -9.72
CA ASP A 194 -7.58 -24.10 -10.18
C ASP A 194 -9.07 -23.84 -10.45
N THR A 195 -9.73 -23.10 -9.56
CA THR A 195 -11.15 -22.75 -9.71
C THR A 195 -11.40 -21.60 -10.70
N TYR A 196 -10.48 -20.63 -10.76
CA TYR A 196 -10.68 -19.38 -11.51
C TYR A 196 -9.40 -18.91 -12.24
N GLY A 197 -8.85 -19.76 -13.13
CA GLY A 197 -7.55 -19.55 -13.78
C GLY A 197 -7.31 -18.15 -14.38
N MET A 198 -8.26 -17.62 -15.17
CA MET A 198 -8.11 -16.27 -15.78
C MET A 198 -7.98 -15.15 -14.73
N ARG A 199 -8.71 -15.27 -13.62
CA ARG A 199 -8.71 -14.26 -12.55
C ARG A 199 -7.43 -14.36 -11.74
N TYR A 200 -6.99 -15.58 -11.44
CA TYR A 200 -5.72 -15.81 -10.78
C TYR A 200 -4.57 -15.24 -11.61
N GLN A 201 -4.58 -15.40 -12.94
CA GLN A 201 -3.58 -14.78 -13.80
C GLN A 201 -3.60 -13.26 -13.70
N ALA A 202 -4.79 -12.63 -13.79
CA ALA A 202 -4.92 -11.18 -13.61
C ALA A 202 -4.39 -10.73 -12.24
N PHE A 203 -4.79 -11.41 -11.17
CA PHE A 203 -4.31 -11.16 -9.80
C PHE A 203 -2.78 -11.25 -9.72
N PHE A 204 -2.23 -12.38 -10.17
CA PHE A 204 -0.81 -12.68 -10.08
C PHE A 204 0.03 -11.65 -10.84
N TYR A 205 -0.32 -11.31 -12.08
CA TYR A 205 0.45 -10.37 -12.89
C TYR A 205 0.31 -8.92 -12.39
N CYS A 206 -0.90 -8.49 -12.02
CA CYS A 206 -1.12 -7.15 -11.45
C CYS A 206 -0.39 -6.98 -10.12
N ASN A 207 -0.49 -7.96 -9.22
CA ASN A 207 0.15 -7.94 -7.91
C ASN A 207 1.68 -7.97 -8.04
N SER A 208 2.21 -8.86 -8.88
CA SER A 208 3.65 -8.99 -9.09
C SER A 208 4.27 -7.75 -9.75
N THR A 209 3.58 -7.15 -10.71
CA THR A 209 4.04 -5.90 -11.33
C THR A 209 4.05 -4.78 -10.29
N SER A 210 3.00 -4.67 -9.49
CA SER A 210 2.90 -3.69 -8.41
C SER A 210 4.01 -3.84 -7.36
N PHE A 211 4.30 -5.08 -6.94
CA PHE A 211 5.42 -5.39 -6.06
C PHE A 211 6.77 -4.98 -6.66
N MET A 212 7.07 -5.41 -7.88
CA MET A 212 8.37 -5.19 -8.52
C MET A 212 8.65 -3.71 -8.83
N VAL A 213 7.64 -2.99 -9.31
CA VAL A 213 7.75 -1.55 -9.54
C VAL A 213 7.94 -0.82 -8.20
N SER A 214 7.28 -1.25 -7.13
CA SER A 214 7.42 -0.65 -5.80
C SER A 214 8.80 -0.89 -5.18
N ILE A 215 9.35 -2.10 -5.29
CA ILE A 215 10.73 -2.38 -4.84
C ILE A 215 11.73 -1.54 -5.64
N THR A 216 11.54 -1.45 -6.96
CA THR A 216 12.38 -0.61 -7.83
C THR A 216 12.31 0.87 -7.44
N LEU A 217 11.11 1.39 -7.15
CA LEU A 217 10.91 2.73 -6.63
C LEU A 217 11.66 2.95 -5.30
N ILE A 218 11.60 1.99 -4.37
CA ILE A 218 12.33 2.09 -3.10
C ILE A 218 13.84 2.22 -3.36
N ILE A 219 14.42 1.38 -4.22
CA ILE A 219 15.84 1.42 -4.59
C ILE A 219 16.21 2.81 -5.16
N LEU A 220 15.42 3.29 -6.12
CA LEU A 220 15.64 4.58 -6.77
C LEU A 220 15.49 5.76 -5.81
N LEU A 221 14.51 5.71 -4.90
CA LEU A 221 14.20 6.77 -3.93
C LEU A 221 15.20 6.80 -2.76
N VAL A 222 15.86 5.69 -2.44
CA VAL A 222 16.93 5.66 -1.43
C VAL A 222 18.19 6.35 -1.99
N ASN A 223 18.50 6.20 -3.27
CA ASN A 223 19.69 6.76 -3.89
C ASN A 223 19.54 8.26 -4.23
N PRO A 224 20.33 9.17 -3.62
CA PRO A 224 20.23 10.60 -3.86
C PRO A 224 20.53 11.06 -5.28
N ASN A 225 21.32 10.28 -6.03
CA ASN A 225 21.70 10.61 -7.39
C ASN A 225 20.59 10.26 -8.40
N LEU A 226 19.72 9.30 -8.07
CA LEU A 226 18.67 8.82 -8.97
C LEU A 226 17.31 9.47 -8.68
N TYR A 227 16.96 9.68 -7.41
CA TYR A 227 15.64 10.23 -7.11
C TYR A 227 15.47 11.69 -7.56
N LYS A 228 16.54 12.50 -7.46
CA LYS A 228 16.47 13.92 -7.82
C LYS A 228 16.06 14.12 -9.29
N PRO A 229 16.78 13.55 -10.27
CA PRO A 229 16.36 13.64 -11.67
C PRO A 229 15.06 12.87 -11.92
N GLY A 230 14.87 11.69 -11.33
CA GLY A 230 13.67 10.87 -11.54
C GLY A 230 12.36 11.53 -11.09
N ILE A 231 12.37 12.34 -10.02
CA ILE A 231 11.20 13.12 -9.61
C ILE A 231 10.99 14.33 -10.52
N ARG A 232 12.07 14.93 -11.04
CA ARG A 232 11.99 16.10 -11.93
C ARG A 232 11.39 15.75 -13.28
N CYS A 233 11.76 14.60 -13.86
CA CYS A 233 11.21 14.12 -15.14
C CYS A 233 9.88 13.36 -14.99
N TYR A 234 9.24 13.41 -13.82
CA TYR A 234 8.00 12.68 -13.50
C TYR A 234 8.05 11.14 -13.63
N ALA A 235 9.18 10.53 -14.01
CA ALA A 235 9.30 9.08 -14.19
C ALA A 235 8.92 8.29 -12.93
N LEU A 236 9.37 8.72 -11.74
CA LEU A 236 9.01 8.03 -10.50
C LEU A 236 7.52 8.17 -10.15
N TYR A 237 6.85 9.23 -10.59
CA TYR A 237 5.40 9.38 -10.43
C TYR A 237 4.65 8.43 -11.34
N VAL A 238 5.07 8.28 -12.60
CA VAL A 238 4.48 7.32 -13.55
C VAL A 238 4.62 5.90 -13.02
N CYS A 239 5.82 5.51 -12.55
CA CYS A 239 6.02 4.21 -11.89
C CYS A 239 5.11 4.02 -10.68
N MET A 240 4.93 5.05 -9.85
CA MET A 240 4.05 4.98 -8.69
C MET A 240 2.59 4.76 -9.10
N VAL A 241 2.12 5.46 -10.14
CA VAL A 241 0.77 5.27 -10.68
C VAL A 241 0.59 3.85 -11.23
N ILE A 242 1.55 3.34 -12.00
CA ILE A 242 1.54 1.95 -12.49
C ILE A 242 1.45 0.97 -11.31
N ALA A 243 2.22 1.18 -10.25
CA ALA A 243 2.18 0.32 -9.07
C ALA A 243 0.83 0.35 -8.36
N LEU A 244 0.18 1.51 -8.23
CA LEU A 244 -1.17 1.62 -7.65
C LEU A 244 -2.25 0.96 -8.53
N PHE A 245 -2.18 1.12 -9.85
CA PHE A 245 -3.08 0.42 -10.77
C PHE A 245 -2.89 -1.09 -10.71
N GLY A 246 -1.65 -1.58 -10.61
CA GLY A 246 -1.38 -2.99 -10.39
C GLY A 246 -1.94 -3.48 -9.05
N LEU A 247 -1.83 -2.69 -7.98
CA LEU A 247 -2.41 -3.03 -6.68
C LEU A 247 -3.94 -3.12 -6.76
N MET A 248 -4.57 -2.14 -7.41
CA MET A 248 -6.03 -2.11 -7.60
C MET A 248 -6.50 -3.28 -8.47
N GLY A 249 -5.83 -3.54 -9.60
CA GLY A 249 -6.15 -4.67 -10.47
C GLY A 249 -6.03 -6.01 -9.76
N ALA A 250 -5.04 -6.16 -8.87
CA ALA A 250 -4.92 -7.33 -8.00
C ALA A 250 -6.10 -7.42 -7.01
N TYR A 251 -6.49 -6.32 -6.36
CA TYR A 251 -7.64 -6.32 -5.46
C TYR A 251 -8.94 -6.77 -6.18
N LEU A 252 -9.22 -6.19 -7.36
CA LEU A 252 -10.41 -6.52 -8.16
C LEU A 252 -10.45 -7.99 -8.58
N SER A 253 -9.33 -8.50 -9.06
CA SER A 253 -9.26 -9.87 -9.58
C SER A 253 -9.31 -10.90 -8.46
N GLY A 254 -8.67 -10.62 -7.31
CA GLY A 254 -8.65 -11.47 -6.14
C GLY A 254 -10.01 -11.62 -5.46
N THR A 255 -10.68 -10.49 -5.18
CA THR A 255 -11.78 -10.44 -4.19
C THR A 255 -13.14 -10.95 -4.62
N ILE A 256 -13.39 -11.05 -5.93
CA ILE A 256 -14.73 -11.28 -6.47
C ILE A 256 -14.86 -12.74 -6.94
N PRO A 257 -15.97 -13.42 -6.64
CA PRO A 257 -16.33 -14.66 -7.36
C PRO A 257 -17.53 -14.47 -8.32
N ASP A 258 -18.35 -13.41 -8.16
CA ASP A 258 -19.65 -13.25 -8.85
C ASP A 258 -19.75 -11.98 -9.73
N PRO A 259 -20.31 -12.05 -10.96
CA PRO A 259 -20.38 -10.92 -11.89
C PRO A 259 -21.18 -9.72 -11.39
N GLN A 260 -22.21 -9.89 -10.54
CA GLN A 260 -23.01 -8.77 -10.04
C GLN A 260 -22.24 -7.94 -9.01
N THR A 261 -21.55 -8.60 -8.08
CA THR A 261 -20.63 -7.93 -7.14
C THR A 261 -19.42 -7.31 -7.83
N SER A 262 -19.04 -7.84 -9.01
CA SER A 262 -17.96 -7.31 -9.83
C SER A 262 -18.27 -5.92 -10.40
N MET A 263 -19.52 -5.70 -10.85
CA MET A 263 -19.93 -4.43 -11.43
C MET A 263 -19.76 -3.28 -10.44
N TYR A 264 -20.06 -3.50 -9.16
CA TYR A 264 -19.90 -2.48 -8.12
C TYR A 264 -18.46 -1.96 -8.01
N VAL A 265 -17.47 -2.85 -7.91
CA VAL A 265 -16.07 -2.42 -7.75
C VAL A 265 -15.53 -1.83 -9.06
N PHE A 266 -15.97 -2.32 -10.23
CA PHE A 266 -15.64 -1.68 -11.51
C PHE A 266 -16.20 -0.26 -11.63
N VAL A 267 -17.45 -0.02 -11.21
CA VAL A 267 -18.03 1.32 -11.17
C VAL A 267 -17.26 2.20 -10.18
N LEU A 268 -16.92 1.67 -9.01
CA LEU A 268 -16.13 2.36 -7.99
C LEU A 268 -14.76 2.80 -8.57
N VAL A 269 -14.05 1.90 -9.25
CA VAL A 269 -12.77 2.18 -9.91
C VAL A 269 -12.93 3.13 -11.10
N ALA A 270 -14.01 3.03 -11.87
CA ALA A 270 -14.29 3.99 -12.94
C ALA A 270 -14.53 5.40 -12.38
N VAL A 271 -15.20 5.51 -11.23
CA VAL A 271 -15.36 6.77 -10.49
C VAL A 271 -13.99 7.28 -10.02
N GLU A 272 -13.07 6.41 -9.57
CA GLU A 272 -11.71 6.83 -9.21
C GLU A 272 -10.92 7.36 -10.41
N ILE A 273 -10.93 6.64 -11.53
CA ILE A 273 -10.21 7.03 -12.75
C ILE A 273 -10.75 8.35 -13.27
N THR A 274 -12.07 8.52 -13.27
CA THR A 274 -12.70 9.78 -13.68
C THR A 274 -12.39 10.91 -12.70
N LEU A 275 -12.40 10.68 -11.39
CA LEU A 275 -11.99 11.68 -10.40
C LEU A 275 -10.53 12.13 -10.62
N ILE A 276 -9.61 11.18 -10.82
CA ILE A 276 -8.20 11.46 -11.09
C ILE A 276 -8.04 12.22 -12.41
N ALA A 277 -8.72 11.79 -13.47
CA ALA A 277 -8.71 12.47 -14.77
C ALA A 277 -9.26 13.90 -14.67
N ILE A 278 -10.35 14.11 -13.93
CA ILE A 278 -10.92 15.43 -13.65
C ILE A 278 -9.91 16.29 -12.89
N THR A 279 -9.24 15.75 -11.86
CA THR A 279 -8.22 16.52 -11.14
C THR A 279 -7.00 16.86 -12.01
N ALA A 280 -6.58 15.96 -12.90
CA ALA A 280 -5.48 16.19 -13.84
C ALA A 280 -5.85 17.23 -14.92
N MET A 281 -7.08 17.15 -15.45
CA MET A 281 -7.61 18.12 -16.42
C MET A 281 -7.83 19.49 -15.79
N ALA A 282 -8.37 19.56 -14.57
CA ALA A 282 -8.49 20.82 -13.83
C ALA A 282 -7.13 21.46 -13.55
N LEU A 283 -6.09 20.67 -13.26
CA LEU A 283 -4.71 21.15 -13.16
C LEU A 283 -4.20 21.70 -14.51
N LEU A 284 -4.43 20.96 -15.60
CA LEU A 284 -4.00 21.37 -16.95
C LEU A 284 -4.66 22.68 -17.36
N VAL A 285 -5.97 22.81 -17.15
CA VAL A 285 -6.76 24.02 -17.40
C VAL A 285 -6.25 25.17 -16.53
N LEU A 286 -6.04 24.98 -15.23
CA LEU A 286 -5.50 26.02 -14.35
C LEU A 286 -4.08 26.46 -14.73
N LEU A 287 -3.26 25.58 -15.33
CA LEU A 287 -1.93 25.94 -15.83
C LEU A 287 -2.02 26.74 -17.13
N ILE A 288 -2.94 26.39 -18.03
CA ILE A 288 -3.14 27.09 -19.31
C ILE A 288 -3.77 28.47 -19.08
N PHE A 289 -4.80 28.57 -18.22
CA PHE A 289 -5.49 29.83 -17.93
C PHE A 289 -4.84 30.65 -16.81
N GLY A 290 -3.95 30.05 -16.01
CA GLY A 290 -3.20 30.74 -14.95
C GLY A 290 -2.08 31.64 -15.45
N GLU A 291 -1.61 31.45 -16.69
CA GLU A 291 -0.70 32.40 -17.37
C GLU A 291 -1.43 33.61 -17.96
N ALA A 292 -2.77 33.59 -18.04
CA ALA A 292 -3.55 34.65 -18.71
C ALA A 292 -4.06 35.77 -17.78
N ASN A 293 -4.01 35.61 -16.45
CA ASN A 293 -4.59 36.58 -15.49
C ASN A 293 -3.54 37.23 -14.57
N GLY A 294 -2.32 37.42 -15.07
CA GLY A 294 -1.26 38.12 -14.34
C GLY A 294 -1.29 39.64 -14.55
N GLU A 295 -2.39 40.31 -14.24
CA GLU A 295 -2.41 41.78 -14.18
C GLU A 295 -3.31 42.29 -13.05
N ASP A 296 -2.67 43.09 -12.19
CA ASP A 296 -3.14 43.99 -11.15
C ASP A 296 -4.30 43.60 -10.22
N ASP A 297 -4.00 43.61 -8.92
CA ASP A 297 -4.74 44.52 -8.04
C ASP A 297 -3.96 44.86 -6.76
N SER A 298 -3.58 46.12 -6.68
CA SER A 298 -3.09 46.80 -5.50
C SER A 298 -4.25 47.17 -4.56
N ASN A 299 -3.93 47.14 -3.26
CA ASN A 299 -4.65 47.76 -2.14
C ASN A 299 -5.84 47.03 -1.49
N SER A 300 -5.57 46.38 -0.35
CA SER A 300 -6.32 46.66 0.88
C SER A 300 -5.52 46.33 2.15
N SER A 301 -5.69 47.24 3.11
CA SER A 301 -5.15 47.39 4.46
C SER A 301 -4.82 46.09 5.21
N ARG A 302 -3.53 45.87 5.52
CA ARG A 302 -3.04 44.73 6.32
C ARG A 302 -2.80 45.08 7.79
N PRO A 303 -3.10 44.19 8.75
CA PRO A 303 -2.50 44.22 10.07
C PRO A 303 -0.99 43.93 9.99
N GLY A 304 -0.21 44.40 10.96
CA GLY A 304 1.26 44.44 10.91
C GLY A 304 1.97 43.11 10.55
N PRO A 305 3.17 43.18 9.93
CA PRO A 305 3.83 42.07 9.23
C PRO A 305 4.36 40.94 10.12
N ALA A 306 4.33 41.10 11.45
CA ALA A 306 4.79 40.09 12.41
C ALA A 306 3.66 39.12 12.81
N GLY A 307 2.47 39.65 13.12
CA GLY A 307 1.29 38.84 13.47
C GLY A 307 0.78 38.02 12.29
N ASP A 308 0.77 38.62 11.10
CA ASP A 308 0.32 37.98 9.86
C ASP A 308 1.28 36.84 9.43
N ARG A 309 2.59 37.03 9.65
CA ARG A 309 3.59 35.97 9.43
C ARG A 309 3.51 34.84 10.48
N ALA A 310 3.22 35.16 11.74
CA ALA A 310 3.04 34.15 12.79
C ALA A 310 1.79 33.31 12.55
N MET A 311 0.65 33.94 12.26
CA MET A 311 -0.62 33.28 11.96
C MET A 311 -0.53 32.42 10.68
N ARG A 312 0.09 32.94 9.62
CA ARG A 312 0.33 32.18 8.38
C ARG A 312 1.29 31.01 8.57
N ARG A 313 2.30 31.13 9.45
CA ARG A 313 3.19 30.01 9.84
C ARG A 313 2.46 28.96 10.66
N GLN A 314 1.62 29.36 11.61
CA GLN A 314 0.84 28.45 12.45
C GLN A 314 -0.19 27.69 11.62
N HIS A 315 -0.91 28.37 10.72
CA HIS A 315 -1.86 27.75 9.80
C HIS A 315 -1.18 26.77 8.83
N LYS A 316 -0.03 27.14 8.26
CA LYS A 316 0.77 26.26 7.38
C LYS A 316 1.34 25.04 8.11
N SER A 317 1.70 25.19 9.39
CA SER A 317 2.15 24.09 10.25
C SER A 317 1.02 23.11 10.55
N GLY A 318 -0.16 23.61 10.94
CA GLY A 318 -1.36 22.80 11.21
C GLY A 318 -1.81 21.98 10.00
N ASN A 319 -1.89 22.61 8.82
CA ASN A 319 -2.22 21.91 7.57
C ASN A 319 -1.17 20.85 7.21
N SER A 320 0.12 21.10 7.46
CA SER A 320 1.16 20.10 7.23
C SER A 320 1.08 18.91 8.20
N ALA A 321 0.63 19.11 9.44
CA ALA A 321 0.43 18.03 10.40
C ALA A 321 -0.77 17.16 9.99
N ARG A 322 -1.91 17.79 9.71
CA ARG A 322 -3.13 17.12 9.24
C ARG A 322 -2.86 16.21 8.02
N ARG A 323 -2.10 16.69 7.03
CA ARG A 323 -1.73 15.89 5.84
C ARG A 323 -0.95 14.61 6.18
N LYS A 324 -0.04 14.67 7.16
CA LYS A 324 0.71 13.47 7.58
C LYS A 324 -0.21 12.46 8.25
N TYR A 325 -1.12 12.91 9.11
CA TYR A 325 -2.09 12.04 9.76
C TYR A 325 -3.03 11.37 8.75
N MET A 326 -3.58 12.14 7.81
CA MET A 326 -4.46 11.60 6.76
C MET A 326 -3.73 10.59 5.87
N MET A 327 -2.45 10.83 5.57
CA MET A 327 -1.64 9.88 4.80
C MET A 327 -1.46 8.58 5.55
N VAL A 328 -1.09 8.63 6.83
CA VAL A 328 -0.90 7.42 7.65
C VAL A 328 -2.22 6.66 7.82
N LEU A 329 -3.33 7.38 8.02
CA LEU A 329 -4.66 6.78 8.14
C LEU A 329 -5.06 6.03 6.86
N ALA A 330 -4.94 6.68 5.70
CA ALA A 330 -5.28 6.06 4.42
C ALA A 330 -4.36 4.86 4.12
N ILE A 331 -3.08 4.95 4.45
CA ILE A 331 -2.14 3.81 4.32
C ILE A 331 -2.58 2.63 5.19
N LEU A 332 -2.97 2.90 6.44
CA LEU A 332 -3.46 1.88 7.36
C LEU A 332 -4.74 1.24 6.81
N ALA A 333 -5.72 2.05 6.41
CA ALA A 333 -6.98 1.56 5.88
C ALA A 333 -6.78 0.72 4.61
N ALA A 334 -5.95 1.18 3.67
CA ALA A 334 -5.59 0.44 2.46
C ALA A 334 -4.99 -0.94 2.80
N SER A 335 -4.07 -0.98 3.77
CA SER A 335 -3.41 -2.23 4.17
C SER A 335 -4.39 -3.21 4.83
N VAL A 336 -5.18 -2.74 5.79
CA VAL A 336 -6.10 -3.61 6.56
C VAL A 336 -7.21 -4.14 5.66
N THR A 337 -7.80 -3.28 4.82
CA THR A 337 -8.88 -3.67 3.92
C THR A 337 -8.41 -4.62 2.84
N TYR A 338 -7.21 -4.43 2.29
CA TYR A 338 -6.64 -5.38 1.33
C TYR A 338 -6.38 -6.75 1.96
N GLN A 339 -5.81 -6.79 3.17
CA GLN A 339 -5.58 -8.04 3.90
C GLN A 339 -6.90 -8.77 4.23
N ALA A 340 -7.91 -8.02 4.69
CA ALA A 340 -9.23 -8.56 5.00
C ALA A 340 -9.97 -9.08 3.76
N ALA A 341 -9.65 -8.53 2.58
CA ALA A 341 -10.17 -9.00 1.30
C ALA A 341 -9.62 -10.39 0.93
N ILE A 342 -8.32 -10.62 1.14
CA ILE A 342 -7.66 -11.90 0.85
C ILE A 342 -8.08 -12.99 1.82
N LYS A 343 -8.19 -12.65 3.12
CA LYS A 343 -8.60 -13.56 4.19
C LYS A 343 -9.95 -13.10 4.76
N PRO A 344 -11.07 -13.36 4.05
CA PRO A 344 -12.39 -12.89 4.46
C PRO A 344 -12.82 -13.50 5.80
N PRO A 345 -13.68 -12.80 6.55
CA PRO A 345 -14.16 -13.26 7.84
C PRO A 345 -14.95 -14.56 7.72
N GLY A 346 -14.78 -15.43 8.72
CA GLY A 346 -15.35 -16.79 8.70
C GLY A 346 -14.45 -17.84 8.03
N GLY A 347 -13.32 -17.42 7.47
CA GLY A 347 -12.39 -18.31 6.78
C GLY A 347 -12.82 -18.61 5.35
N ASP A 348 -12.02 -19.43 4.69
CA ASP A 348 -12.21 -19.81 3.30
C ASP A 348 -12.28 -21.33 3.19
N GLN A 349 -13.25 -21.83 2.43
CA GLN A 349 -13.34 -23.23 2.05
C GLN A 349 -13.32 -23.33 0.52
N ALA A 350 -12.23 -23.89 0.00
CA ALA A 350 -12.04 -24.10 -1.44
C ALA A 350 -12.16 -22.82 -2.29
N GLY A 351 -11.61 -21.69 -1.83
CA GLY A 351 -11.64 -20.41 -2.57
C GLY A 351 -12.92 -19.61 -2.39
N ASN A 352 -13.85 -20.09 -1.54
CA ASN A 352 -15.07 -19.41 -1.18
C ASN A 352 -15.08 -19.03 0.30
N ALA A 353 -15.30 -17.75 0.57
CA ALA A 353 -15.53 -17.26 1.92
C ALA A 353 -16.71 -18.02 2.56
N VAL A 354 -16.48 -18.68 3.70
CA VAL A 354 -17.52 -19.46 4.40
C VAL A 354 -18.71 -18.58 4.78
N MET A 355 -18.45 -17.32 5.13
CA MET A 355 -19.50 -16.33 5.40
C MET A 355 -20.40 -16.08 4.18
N ARG A 356 -19.88 -16.16 2.96
CA ARG A 356 -20.67 -15.99 1.73
C ARG A 356 -21.69 -17.12 1.55
N LEU A 357 -21.30 -18.35 1.92
CA LEU A 357 -22.18 -19.52 1.82
C LEU A 357 -23.26 -19.50 2.91
N ASN A 358 -22.87 -19.20 4.15
CA ASN A 358 -23.78 -19.28 5.30
C ASN A 358 -24.66 -18.02 5.47
N ASN A 359 -24.17 -16.84 5.08
CA ASN A 359 -24.89 -15.59 5.24
C ASN A 359 -24.50 -14.58 4.14
N PRO A 360 -25.06 -14.73 2.92
CA PRO A 360 -24.66 -13.92 1.76
C PRO A 360 -24.92 -12.43 1.96
N ALA A 361 -25.99 -12.06 2.69
CA ALA A 361 -26.28 -10.65 2.98
C ALA A 361 -25.18 -9.99 3.83
N ARG A 362 -24.67 -10.70 4.85
CA ARG A 362 -23.56 -10.19 5.68
C ARG A 362 -22.26 -10.13 4.91
N TYR A 363 -21.97 -11.16 4.11
CA TYR A 363 -20.78 -11.14 3.26
C TYR A 363 -20.80 -9.95 2.29
N SER A 364 -21.93 -9.69 1.64
CA SER A 364 -22.08 -8.53 0.74
C SER A 364 -21.90 -7.20 1.48
N ALA A 365 -22.48 -7.05 2.67
CA ALA A 365 -22.30 -5.86 3.50
C ALA A 365 -20.83 -5.65 3.90
N PHE A 366 -20.16 -6.71 4.37
CA PHE A 366 -18.72 -6.67 4.66
C PHE A 366 -17.91 -6.28 3.41
N PHE A 367 -18.17 -6.94 2.28
CA PHE A 367 -17.45 -6.73 1.03
C PHE A 367 -17.58 -5.31 0.50
N TYR A 368 -18.80 -4.74 0.50
CA TYR A 368 -19.03 -3.38 0.03
C TYR A 368 -18.37 -2.35 0.95
N CYS A 369 -18.53 -2.49 2.27
CA CYS A 369 -17.89 -1.60 3.23
C CYS A 369 -16.35 -1.66 3.13
N ASN A 370 -15.78 -2.87 3.04
CA ASN A 370 -14.34 -3.08 2.95
C ASN A 370 -13.77 -2.51 1.64
N SER A 371 -14.44 -2.78 0.50
CA SER A 371 -14.01 -2.28 -0.81
C SER A 371 -14.15 -0.78 -0.93
N THR A 372 -15.20 -0.19 -0.35
CA THR A 372 -15.36 1.27 -0.27
C THR A 372 -14.21 1.90 0.50
N SER A 373 -13.84 1.34 1.65
CA SER A 373 -12.72 1.83 2.46
C SER A 373 -11.38 1.68 1.73
N PHE A 374 -11.13 0.51 1.10
CA PHE A 374 -9.93 0.30 0.29
C PHE A 374 -9.78 1.36 -0.81
N VAL A 375 -10.80 1.53 -1.65
CA VAL A 375 -10.81 2.51 -2.74
C VAL A 375 -10.68 3.94 -2.20
N ALA A 376 -11.51 4.33 -1.23
CA ALA A 376 -11.45 5.66 -0.65
C ALA A 376 -10.06 5.98 -0.09
N SER A 377 -9.38 5.01 0.52
CA SER A 377 -8.02 5.16 1.02
C SER A 377 -6.98 5.35 -0.10
N VAL A 378 -7.11 4.62 -1.22
CA VAL A 378 -6.25 4.81 -2.41
C VAL A 378 -6.48 6.18 -3.03
N VAL A 379 -7.73 6.65 -3.14
CA VAL A 379 -8.06 8.00 -3.59
C VAL A 379 -7.41 9.04 -2.68
N VAL A 380 -7.58 8.92 -1.35
CA VAL A 380 -6.96 9.86 -0.40
C VAL A 380 -5.45 9.90 -0.58
N ILE A 381 -4.79 8.76 -0.77
CA ILE A 381 -3.37 8.66 -1.05
C ILE A 381 -2.98 9.42 -2.33
N VAL A 382 -3.70 9.21 -3.43
CA VAL A 382 -3.43 9.86 -4.72
C VAL A 382 -3.64 11.37 -4.62
N LEU A 383 -4.75 11.81 -4.01
CA LEU A 383 -5.02 13.23 -3.79
C LEU A 383 -3.98 13.87 -2.87
N LEU A 384 -3.48 13.14 -1.86
CA LEU A 384 -2.41 13.60 -0.97
C LEU A 384 -1.06 13.75 -1.69
N LEU A 385 -0.84 13.02 -2.79
CA LEU A 385 0.38 13.10 -3.59
C LEU A 385 0.46 14.42 -4.38
N GLN A 386 -0.69 14.96 -4.79
CA GLN A 386 -0.82 16.14 -5.63
C GLN A 386 -0.77 17.45 -4.82
N GLU A 387 0.45 17.87 -4.48
CA GLU A 387 0.69 19.06 -3.63
C GLU A 387 0.25 20.38 -4.28
N SER A 388 0.17 20.44 -5.62
CA SER A 388 -0.22 21.64 -6.38
C SER A 388 -1.72 21.96 -6.32
N LEU A 389 -2.59 20.97 -6.12
CA LEU A 389 -4.05 21.17 -6.14
C LEU A 389 -4.69 21.35 -4.76
N GLN A 390 -3.92 21.20 -3.68
CA GLN A 390 -4.46 21.15 -2.31
C GLN A 390 -4.78 22.53 -1.69
N ASN A 391 -4.69 23.60 -2.48
CA ASN A 391 -5.25 24.91 -2.11
C ASN A 391 -6.69 25.09 -2.64
N ASN A 392 -7.17 24.16 -3.47
CA ASN A 392 -8.52 24.21 -4.01
C ASN A 392 -9.53 23.68 -2.97
N ILE A 393 -10.53 24.51 -2.66
CA ILE A 393 -11.60 24.20 -1.70
C ILE A 393 -12.31 22.88 -2.09
N LEU A 394 -12.55 22.68 -3.39
CA LEU A 394 -13.22 21.48 -3.91
C LEU A 394 -12.41 20.20 -3.66
N LEU A 395 -11.09 20.25 -3.82
CA LEU A 395 -10.23 19.09 -3.56
C LEU A 395 -10.12 18.79 -2.06
N LEU A 396 -10.08 19.82 -1.23
CA LEU A 396 -10.11 19.65 0.22
C LEU A 396 -11.43 18.99 0.67
N TYR A 397 -12.55 19.38 0.04
CA TYR A 397 -13.84 18.79 0.30
C TYR A 397 -13.87 17.31 -0.12
N ALA A 398 -13.44 17.01 -1.36
CA ALA A 398 -13.34 15.65 -1.88
C ALA A 398 -12.46 14.74 -1.01
N MET A 399 -11.32 15.24 -0.53
CA MET A 399 -10.44 14.49 0.37
C MET A 399 -11.11 14.23 1.73
N ASN A 400 -11.81 15.22 2.30
CA ASN A 400 -12.50 15.05 3.57
C ASN A 400 -13.66 14.05 3.45
N THR A 401 -14.45 14.11 2.37
CA THR A 401 -15.51 13.12 2.12
C THR A 401 -14.93 11.72 1.90
N ALA A 402 -13.84 11.58 1.15
CA ALA A 402 -13.18 10.29 0.97
C ALA A 402 -12.67 9.70 2.31
N ILE A 403 -12.09 10.52 3.20
CA ILE A 403 -11.68 10.05 4.55
C ILE A 403 -12.88 9.61 5.40
N VAL A 404 -13.99 10.33 5.33
CA VAL A 404 -15.20 9.95 6.07
C VAL A 404 -15.76 8.63 5.52
N LEU A 405 -15.82 8.47 4.20
CA LEU A 405 -16.22 7.22 3.56
C LEU A 405 -15.27 6.07 3.92
N ASP A 406 -13.97 6.33 3.98
CA ASP A 406 -12.96 5.37 4.39
C ASP A 406 -13.22 4.86 5.82
N LEU A 407 -13.36 5.78 6.78
CA LEU A 407 -13.62 5.46 8.17
C LEU A 407 -14.96 4.73 8.39
N LEU A 408 -16.02 5.16 7.70
CA LEU A 408 -17.34 4.51 7.77
C LEU A 408 -17.31 3.12 7.14
N GLY A 409 -16.62 2.96 6.01
CA GLY A 409 -16.39 1.67 5.36
C GLY A 409 -15.61 0.72 6.27
N LEU A 410 -14.54 1.20 6.91
CA LEU A 410 -13.75 0.42 7.85
C LEU A 410 -14.58 -0.03 9.06
N LEU A 411 -15.36 0.89 9.65
CA LEU A 411 -16.26 0.57 10.76
C LEU A 411 -17.31 -0.46 10.36
N GLY A 412 -17.95 -0.28 9.21
CA GLY A 412 -18.96 -1.22 8.70
C GLY A 412 -18.37 -2.60 8.43
N ALA A 413 -17.21 -2.65 7.77
CA ALA A 413 -16.50 -3.90 7.51
C ALA A 413 -16.12 -4.60 8.82
N TYR A 414 -15.58 -3.87 9.79
CA TYR A 414 -15.22 -4.41 11.09
C TYR A 414 -16.46 -4.93 11.84
N ALA A 415 -17.53 -4.13 11.95
CA ALA A 415 -18.74 -4.50 12.68
C ALA A 415 -19.38 -5.75 12.08
N VAL A 416 -19.51 -5.82 10.75
CA VAL A 416 -20.12 -6.97 10.07
C VAL A 416 -19.20 -8.18 10.06
N GLY A 417 -17.90 -7.99 9.86
CA GLY A 417 -16.91 -9.08 9.74
C GLY A 417 -16.57 -9.74 11.07
N SER A 418 -16.52 -8.97 12.17
CA SER A 418 -16.16 -9.49 13.50
C SER A 418 -17.33 -10.13 14.26
N SER A 419 -18.57 -9.81 13.89
CA SER A 419 -19.76 -10.25 14.61
C SER A 419 -20.20 -11.67 14.23
N ARG A 420 -20.96 -12.35 15.09
CA ARG A 420 -21.59 -13.65 14.74
C ARG A 420 -23.00 -13.50 14.20
N ASP A 421 -23.71 -12.43 14.56
CA ASP A 421 -25.06 -12.10 14.11
C ASP A 421 -25.25 -10.58 13.96
N TRP A 422 -26.40 -10.17 13.41
CA TRP A 422 -26.71 -8.74 13.21
C TRP A 422 -26.89 -7.97 14.52
N LYS A 423 -27.25 -8.65 15.61
CA LYS A 423 -27.37 -8.03 16.94
C LYS A 423 -26.00 -7.60 17.46
N ALA A 424 -24.99 -8.48 17.38
CA ALA A 424 -23.60 -8.14 17.68
C ALA A 424 -23.08 -6.98 16.82
N THR A 425 -23.42 -6.95 15.53
CA THR A 425 -23.09 -5.81 14.65
C THR A 425 -23.69 -4.51 15.19
N GLY A 426 -24.95 -4.55 15.62
CA GLY A 426 -25.64 -3.41 16.25
C GLY A 426 -24.95 -2.93 17.51
N TYR A 427 -24.47 -3.84 18.37
CA TYR A 427 -23.70 -3.48 19.56
C TYR A 427 -22.39 -2.76 19.22
N VAL A 428 -21.64 -3.20 18.20
CA VAL A 428 -20.40 -2.52 17.77
C VAL A 428 -20.70 -1.10 17.28
N ILE A 429 -21.75 -0.91 16.49
CA ILE A 429 -22.17 0.40 16.00
C ILE A 429 -22.65 1.30 17.16
N ALA A 430 -23.42 0.75 18.09
CA ALA A 430 -23.89 1.47 19.27
C ALA A 430 -22.73 1.90 20.18
N LEU A 431 -21.72 1.05 20.36
CA LEU A 431 -20.51 1.39 21.12
C LEU A 431 -19.75 2.54 20.46
N PHE A 432 -19.61 2.53 19.14
CA PHE A 432 -19.00 3.65 18.41
C PHE A 432 -19.79 4.95 18.59
N ALA A 433 -21.12 4.90 18.47
CA ALA A 433 -21.99 6.05 18.71
C ALA A 433 -21.88 6.57 20.16
N ALA A 434 -21.79 5.67 21.15
CA ALA A 434 -21.60 6.03 22.55
C ALA A 434 -20.26 6.73 22.80
N VAL A 435 -19.17 6.26 22.16
CA VAL A 435 -17.85 6.93 22.23
C VAL A 435 -17.92 8.33 21.63
N LEU A 436 -18.59 8.51 20.49
CA LEU A 436 -18.78 9.84 19.88
C LEU A 436 -19.62 10.76 20.79
N ALA A 437 -20.68 10.24 21.39
CA ALA A 437 -21.51 10.99 22.34
C ALA A 437 -20.70 11.42 23.58
N TYR A 438 -19.90 10.51 24.14
CA TYR A 438 -19.00 10.81 25.27
C TYR A 438 -17.99 11.92 24.93
N ILE A 439 -17.35 11.85 23.76
CA ILE A 439 -16.43 12.90 23.27
C ILE A 439 -17.17 14.24 23.12
N ALA A 440 -18.36 14.23 22.53
CA ALA A 440 -19.17 15.43 22.35
C ALA A 440 -19.57 16.07 23.69
N ILE A 441 -19.99 15.26 24.67
CA ILE A 441 -20.30 15.72 26.04
C ILE A 441 -19.06 16.35 26.67
N HIS A 442 -17.89 15.71 26.59
CA HIS A 442 -16.65 16.28 27.13
C HIS A 442 -16.25 17.58 26.46
N LEU A 443 -16.41 17.70 25.13
CA LEU A 443 -16.18 18.94 24.41
C LEU A 443 -17.12 20.05 24.91
N VAL A 444 -18.41 19.75 25.04
CA VAL A 444 -19.42 20.71 25.53
C VAL A 444 -19.11 21.14 26.96
N LEU A 445 -18.81 20.20 27.86
CA LEU A 445 -18.41 20.50 29.24
C LEU A 445 -17.13 21.34 29.31
N TRP A 446 -16.14 21.05 28.47
CA TRP A 446 -14.91 21.83 28.37
C TRP A 446 -15.15 23.25 27.86
N PHE A 447 -16.05 23.42 26.88
CA PHE A 447 -16.46 24.75 26.42
C PHE A 447 -17.24 25.54 27.48
N LEU A 448 -18.09 24.85 28.25
CA LEU A 448 -18.87 25.45 29.33
C LEU A 448 -18.00 25.84 30.53
N GLY A 449 -17.01 25.02 30.92
CA GLY A 449 -16.08 25.31 32.03
C GLY A 449 -14.96 26.30 31.70
N ARG A 450 -14.94 26.84 30.48
CA ARG A 450 -14.05 27.94 30.06
C ARG A 450 -14.68 29.33 30.20
N ARG A 451 -15.99 29.40 30.52
CA ARG A 451 -16.64 30.61 31.03
C ARG A 451 -16.49 30.63 32.54
#